data_AF-A0AAV9BFA6-F1
#
_entry.id   AF-A0AAV9BFA6-F1
#
_cell.length_a   1.000
_cell.length_b   1.000
_cell.length_c   1.000
_cell.angle_alpha   90.00
_cell.angle_beta   90.00
_cell.angle_gamma   90.00
#
_symmetry.space_group_name_H-M   'P 1'
#
loop_
_entity.id
_entity.type
_entity.pdbx_description
1 polymer ?
#
loop_
_entity_poly.entity_id
_entity_poly.type
_entity_poly.pdbx_seq_one_letter_code
_entity_poly.pdbx_strand_id
1 'polypeptide(L)'
;MAEILGHDGLRQLTEFTAAVVFFHGSEYVLAVVVHGRIHVSLSSLLISKHYVLAMGCALLEYMVEIFLCPGLKQNWWISNTGLVMVLFGEVIRKSAILTAHRSFTHRIKIYHEDHHDLITHGIYRFIRHPGYCGFFIWAIGTQVMLCNPLCVVMFTVVTWRFFSSRIPYEEFFLRQFFGSRYDEYAQRVPSGLPFIK
;
A
#
# COMPACT_ATOMS: atom_id res chain seq x y z
N MET A 1 -24.26 30.61 -0.30
CA MET A 1 -23.86 29.27 -0.73
C MET A 1 -22.34 29.31 -0.82
N ALA A 2 -21.69 29.10 0.32
CA ALA A 2 -20.23 29.18 0.46
C ALA A 2 -19.56 28.21 -0.53
N GLU A 3 -18.41 28.57 -1.09
CA GLU A 3 -17.62 27.69 -1.96
C GLU A 3 -17.41 26.34 -1.27
N ILE A 4 -18.21 25.35 -1.67
CA ILE A 4 -18.32 24.04 -1.02
C ILE A 4 -16.98 23.29 -1.07
N LEU A 5 -16.15 23.60 -2.06
CA LEU A 5 -14.72 23.28 -2.09
C LEU A 5 -13.94 24.59 -1.98
N GLY A 6 -13.60 25.00 -0.75
CA GLY A 6 -12.53 25.98 -0.57
C GLY A 6 -11.22 25.46 -1.16
N HIS A 7 -10.23 26.35 -1.32
CA HIS A 7 -8.91 26.04 -1.88
C HIS A 7 -8.28 24.78 -1.27
N ASP A 8 -8.37 24.62 0.06
CA ASP A 8 -7.80 23.46 0.77
C ASP A 8 -8.47 22.15 0.40
N GLY A 9 -9.81 22.17 0.27
CA GLY A 9 -10.57 20.97 -0.06
C GLY A 9 -10.33 20.52 -1.50
N LEU A 10 -10.20 21.46 -2.44
CA LEU A 10 -9.82 21.17 -3.82
C LEU A 10 -8.41 20.57 -3.87
N ARG A 11 -7.45 21.19 -3.17
CA ARG A 11 -6.06 20.69 -3.08
C ARG A 11 -6.02 19.25 -2.58
N GLN A 12 -6.67 18.96 -1.47
CA GLN A 12 -6.71 17.62 -0.86
C GLN A 12 -7.28 16.57 -1.81
N LEU A 13 -8.40 16.87 -2.48
CA LEU A 13 -9.03 15.95 -3.42
C LEU A 13 -8.20 15.74 -4.70
N THR A 14 -7.53 16.79 -5.18
CA THR A 14 -6.59 16.70 -6.31
C THR A 14 -5.38 15.85 -5.95
N GLU A 15 -4.73 16.12 -4.80
CA GLU A 15 -3.60 15.33 -4.29
C GLU A 15 -3.98 13.87 -4.07
N PHE A 16 -5.15 13.61 -3.46
CA PHE A 16 -5.70 12.27 -3.29
C PHE A 16 -5.93 11.55 -4.63
N THR A 17 -6.58 12.21 -5.57
CA THR A 17 -6.85 11.63 -6.90
C THR A 17 -5.55 11.32 -7.62
N ALA A 18 -4.59 12.25 -7.59
CA ALA A 18 -3.27 12.07 -8.18
C ALA A 18 -2.52 10.89 -7.53
N ALA A 19 -2.55 10.77 -6.20
CA ALA A 19 -1.94 9.66 -5.46
C ALA A 19 -2.55 8.31 -5.83
N VAL A 20 -3.88 8.23 -5.96
CA VAL A 20 -4.59 6.98 -6.34
C VAL A 20 -4.27 6.60 -7.79
N VAL A 21 -4.34 7.56 -8.72
CA VAL A 21 -4.01 7.33 -10.13
C VAL A 21 -2.55 6.91 -10.28
N PHE A 22 -1.63 7.58 -9.59
CA PHE A 22 -0.22 7.25 -9.61
C PHE A 22 0.04 5.87 -9.02
N PHE A 23 -0.53 5.55 -7.85
CA PHE A 23 -0.37 4.24 -7.22
C PHE A 23 -0.76 3.12 -8.19
N HIS A 24 -2.00 3.14 -8.71
CA HIS A 24 -2.49 2.05 -9.56
C HIS A 24 -1.83 2.03 -10.94
N GLY A 25 -1.62 3.20 -11.55
CA GLY A 25 -0.98 3.32 -12.85
C GLY A 25 0.45 2.82 -12.82
N SER A 26 1.25 3.26 -11.84
CA SER A 26 2.63 2.80 -11.69
C SER A 26 2.74 1.32 -11.34
N GLU A 27 1.85 0.77 -10.52
CA GLU A 27 1.79 -0.68 -10.24
C GLU A 27 1.57 -1.49 -11.51
N TYR A 28 0.60 -1.08 -12.33
CA TYR A 28 0.30 -1.76 -13.58
C TYR A 28 1.46 -1.65 -14.57
N VAL A 29 2.03 -0.45 -14.74
CA VAL A 29 3.17 -0.23 -15.63
C VAL A 29 4.38 -1.06 -15.19
N LEU A 30 4.73 -1.05 -13.89
CA LEU A 30 5.83 -1.86 -13.36
C LEU A 30 5.57 -3.35 -13.54
N ALA A 31 4.34 -3.82 -13.32
CA ALA A 31 4.00 -5.21 -13.59
C ALA A 31 4.23 -5.58 -15.06
N VAL A 32 3.80 -4.73 -16.01
CA VAL A 32 4.03 -4.94 -17.45
C VAL A 32 5.52 -4.93 -17.80
N VAL A 33 6.30 -4.02 -17.22
CA VAL A 33 7.74 -3.90 -17.46
C VAL A 33 8.49 -5.13 -16.95
N VAL A 34 8.15 -5.62 -15.75
CA VAL A 34 8.85 -6.74 -15.09
C VAL A 34 8.44 -8.10 -15.66
N HIS A 35 7.13 -8.32 -15.87
CA HIS A 35 6.57 -9.63 -16.20
C HIS A 35 6.14 -9.76 -17.67
N GLY A 36 6.14 -8.66 -18.42
CA GLY A 36 5.68 -8.64 -19.81
C GLY A 36 4.16 -8.56 -19.95
N ARG A 37 3.70 -7.89 -21.01
CA ARG A 37 2.28 -7.59 -21.24
C ARG A 37 1.37 -8.82 -21.30
N ILE A 38 1.89 -9.97 -21.77
CA ILE A 38 1.12 -11.21 -21.93
C ILE A 38 0.73 -11.83 -20.57
N HIS A 39 1.53 -11.59 -19.53
CA HIS A 39 1.34 -12.16 -18.20
C HIS A 39 0.61 -11.21 -17.23
N VAL A 40 0.22 -10.02 -17.68
CA VAL A 40 -0.39 -8.98 -16.85
C VAL A 40 -1.83 -8.74 -17.29
N SER A 41 -2.74 -8.67 -16.32
CA SER A 41 -4.16 -8.42 -16.54
C SER A 41 -4.60 -7.16 -15.80
N LEU A 42 -5.83 -6.69 -16.02
CA LEU A 42 -6.40 -5.56 -15.30
C LEU A 42 -6.45 -5.77 -13.78
N SER A 43 -6.38 -7.01 -13.29
CA SER A 43 -6.28 -7.28 -11.86
C SER A 43 -4.98 -6.77 -11.23
N SER A 44 -3.93 -6.54 -12.02
CA SER A 44 -2.68 -5.90 -11.61
C SER A 44 -2.80 -4.40 -11.36
N LEU A 45 -3.95 -3.79 -11.69
CA LEU A 45 -4.30 -2.47 -11.16
C LEU A 45 -4.62 -2.53 -9.67
N LEU A 46 -4.84 -3.71 -9.07
CA LEU A 46 -5.15 -3.86 -7.63
C LEU A 46 -6.46 -3.20 -7.18
N ILE A 47 -7.39 -2.97 -8.09
CA ILE A 47 -8.72 -2.41 -7.81
C ILE A 47 -9.69 -3.58 -7.61
N SER A 48 -9.97 -3.91 -6.35
CA SER A 48 -10.95 -4.94 -5.96
C SER A 48 -12.29 -4.33 -5.56
N LYS A 49 -13.36 -5.15 -5.47
CA LYS A 49 -14.66 -4.69 -4.96
C LYS A 49 -14.57 -4.11 -3.53
N HIS A 50 -13.82 -4.78 -2.65
CA HIS A 50 -13.58 -4.31 -1.28
C HIS A 50 -12.80 -3.00 -1.24
N TYR A 51 -11.84 -2.84 -2.16
CA TYR A 51 -11.08 -1.61 -2.30
C TYR A 51 -11.98 -0.44 -2.74
N VAL A 52 -12.81 -0.64 -3.77
CA VAL A 52 -13.77 0.38 -4.24
C VAL A 52 -14.72 0.78 -3.12
N LEU A 53 -15.22 -0.20 -2.35
CA LEU A 53 -16.07 0.07 -1.18
C LEU A 53 -15.33 0.93 -0.13
N ALA A 54 -14.12 0.54 0.25
CA ALA A 54 -13.33 1.28 1.24
C ALA A 54 -13.03 2.72 0.79
N MET A 55 -12.68 2.91 -0.48
CA MET A 55 -12.41 4.24 -1.04
C MET A 55 -13.69 5.07 -1.18
N GLY A 56 -14.82 4.44 -1.48
CA GLY A 56 -16.13 5.06 -1.45
C GLY A 56 -16.51 5.54 -0.04
N CYS A 57 -16.28 4.73 1.00
CA CYS A 57 -16.47 5.12 2.39
C CYS A 57 -15.56 6.30 2.79
N ALA A 58 -14.30 6.30 2.36
CA ALA A 58 -13.37 7.40 2.60
C ALA A 58 -13.83 8.72 1.98
N LEU A 59 -14.28 8.68 0.73
CA LEU A 59 -14.83 9.86 0.06
C LEU A 59 -16.14 10.29 0.71
N LEU A 60 -17.01 9.36 1.11
CA LEU A 60 -18.25 9.67 1.80
C LEU A 60 -18.00 10.37 3.14
N GLU A 61 -17.11 9.85 3.98
CA GLU A 61 -16.70 10.49 5.23
C GLU A 61 -16.18 11.90 4.98
N TYR A 62 -15.26 12.06 4.01
CA TYR A 62 -14.71 13.36 3.67
C TYR A 62 -15.80 14.36 3.26
N MET A 63 -16.71 13.94 2.38
CA MET A 63 -17.81 14.79 1.90
C MET A 63 -18.76 15.14 3.04
N VAL A 64 -19.09 14.21 3.94
CA VAL A 64 -19.96 14.52 5.09
C VAL A 64 -19.27 15.51 6.03
N GLU A 65 -17.99 15.29 6.35
CA GLU A 65 -17.27 16.08 7.33
C GLU A 65 -16.86 17.47 6.81
N ILE A 66 -16.66 17.66 5.50
CA ILE A 66 -16.39 19.01 4.98
C ILE A 66 -17.61 19.95 5.14
N PHE A 67 -18.84 19.40 5.15
CA PHE A 67 -20.05 20.16 5.44
C PHE A 67 -20.32 20.34 6.93
N LEU A 68 -20.15 19.27 7.73
CA LEU A 68 -20.51 19.29 9.16
C LEU A 68 -19.39 19.87 10.04
N CYS A 69 -18.14 19.62 9.68
CA CYS A 69 -16.95 19.91 10.48
C CYS A 69 -15.80 20.49 9.62
N PRO A 70 -16.00 21.59 8.88
CA PRO A 70 -15.02 22.11 7.92
C PRO A 70 -13.65 22.42 8.53
N GLY A 71 -13.62 22.86 9.80
CA GLY A 71 -12.37 23.11 10.53
C GLY A 71 -11.46 21.88 10.67
N LEU A 72 -12.03 20.66 10.63
CA LEU A 72 -11.25 19.42 10.62
C LEU A 72 -10.43 19.28 9.32
N LYS A 73 -11.03 19.63 8.18
CA LYS A 73 -10.41 19.50 6.85
C LYS A 73 -9.39 20.61 6.56
N GLN A 74 -9.52 21.76 7.22
CA GLN A 74 -8.58 22.89 7.12
C GLN A 74 -7.25 22.67 7.88
N ASN A 75 -7.08 21.54 8.59
CA ASN A 75 -5.83 21.23 9.28
C ASN A 75 -4.71 20.84 8.31
N TRP A 76 -4.04 21.85 7.75
CA TRP A 76 -3.02 21.66 6.71
C TRP A 76 -1.82 20.83 7.17
N TRP A 77 -1.41 20.91 8.44
CA TRP A 77 -0.30 20.10 8.98
C TRP A 77 -0.61 18.60 8.94
N ILE A 78 -1.84 18.22 9.30
CA ILE A 78 -2.31 16.83 9.26
C ILE A 78 -2.34 16.35 7.81
N SER A 79 -2.96 17.15 6.93
CA SER A 79 -3.06 16.84 5.51
C SER A 79 -1.68 16.64 4.85
N ASN A 80 -0.73 17.55 5.11
CA ASN A 80 0.63 17.46 4.57
C ASN A 80 1.42 16.27 5.18
N THR A 81 1.18 15.94 6.44
CA THR A 81 1.74 14.71 7.05
C THR A 81 1.23 13.48 6.32
N GLY A 82 -0.05 13.43 6.00
CA GLY A 82 -0.64 12.37 5.17
C GLY A 82 -0.01 12.29 3.79
N LEU A 83 0.21 13.42 3.12
CA LEU A 83 0.90 13.46 1.82
C LEU A 83 2.33 12.89 1.93
N VAL A 84 3.09 13.26 2.96
CA VAL A 84 4.43 12.71 3.20
C VAL A 84 4.36 11.20 3.42
N MET A 85 3.38 10.71 4.19
CA MET A 85 3.16 9.27 4.37
C MET A 85 2.86 8.56 3.04
N VAL A 86 1.99 9.14 2.20
CA VAL A 86 1.66 8.63 0.86
C VAL A 86 2.93 8.49 0.01
N LEU A 87 3.73 9.55 -0.07
CA LEU A 87 4.97 9.55 -0.86
C LEU A 87 6.01 8.57 -0.30
N PHE A 88 6.12 8.45 1.02
CA PHE A 88 7.04 7.51 1.65
C PHE A 88 6.63 6.05 1.43
N GLY A 89 5.33 5.74 1.56
CA GLY A 89 4.77 4.42 1.27
C GLY A 89 4.94 4.03 -0.20
N GLU A 90 4.75 4.99 -1.11
CA GLU A 90 5.04 4.84 -2.55
C GLU A 90 6.51 4.44 -2.77
N VAL A 91 7.46 5.21 -2.24
CA VAL A 91 8.89 4.93 -2.39
C VAL A 91 9.26 3.55 -1.87
N ILE A 92 8.79 3.17 -0.67
CA ILE A 92 9.04 1.84 -0.11
C ILE A 92 8.50 0.75 -1.04
N ARG A 93 7.24 0.89 -1.49
CA ARG A 93 6.59 -0.12 -2.31
C ARG A 93 7.26 -0.27 -3.68
N LYS A 94 7.61 0.84 -4.33
CA LYS A 94 8.24 0.81 -5.65
C LYS A 94 9.68 0.32 -5.56
N SER A 95 10.38 0.66 -4.47
CA SER A 95 11.69 0.07 -4.17
C SER A 95 11.61 -1.44 -3.99
N ALA A 96 10.55 -1.97 -3.35
CA ALA A 96 10.33 -3.41 -3.23
C ALA A 96 10.18 -4.08 -4.61
N ILE A 97 9.31 -3.53 -5.46
CA ILE A 97 9.07 -4.06 -6.82
C ILE A 97 10.35 -4.03 -7.65
N LEU A 98 11.08 -2.92 -7.64
CA LEU A 98 12.31 -2.78 -8.41
C LEU A 98 13.43 -3.68 -7.89
N THR A 99 13.55 -3.87 -6.57
CA THR A 99 14.58 -4.72 -5.97
C THR A 99 14.30 -6.20 -6.20
N ALA A 100 13.05 -6.64 -6.01
CA ALA A 100 12.68 -8.05 -6.20
C ALA A 100 12.44 -8.41 -7.67
N HIS A 101 12.14 -7.42 -8.52
CA HIS A 101 11.95 -7.59 -9.95
C HIS A 101 11.00 -8.76 -10.25
N ARG A 102 11.44 -9.78 -11.01
CA ARG A 102 10.63 -10.97 -11.36
C ARG A 102 10.18 -11.80 -10.16
N SER A 103 10.85 -11.69 -9.02
CA SER A 103 10.42 -12.35 -7.77
C SER A 103 9.27 -11.60 -7.08
N PHE A 104 8.93 -10.37 -7.51
CA PHE A 104 7.78 -9.64 -6.99
C PHE A 104 6.51 -9.99 -7.75
N THR A 105 5.50 -10.52 -7.06
CA THR A 105 4.20 -10.83 -7.67
C THR A 105 3.04 -10.31 -6.83
N HIS A 106 2.00 -9.79 -7.48
CA HIS A 106 0.79 -9.31 -6.78
C HIS A 106 -0.01 -10.45 -6.12
N ARG A 107 0.16 -11.67 -6.61
CA ARG A 107 -0.40 -12.90 -6.04
C ARG A 107 0.72 -13.70 -5.40
N ILE A 108 0.46 -14.26 -4.23
CA ILE A 108 1.39 -15.18 -3.57
C ILE A 108 1.58 -16.40 -4.48
N LYS A 109 2.83 -16.70 -4.80
CA LYS A 109 3.20 -17.90 -5.54
C LYS A 109 3.15 -19.10 -4.60
N ILE A 110 2.46 -20.14 -5.03
CA ILE A 110 2.30 -21.39 -4.28
C ILE A 110 3.14 -22.55 -4.86
N TYR A 111 3.81 -22.30 -5.99
CA TYR A 111 4.77 -23.21 -6.61
C TYR A 111 6.08 -22.45 -6.85
N HIS A 112 7.20 -23.17 -6.75
CA HIS A 112 8.52 -22.61 -7.03
C HIS A 112 8.73 -22.53 -8.55
N GLU A 113 9.29 -21.42 -9.01
CA GLU A 113 9.63 -21.17 -10.42
C GLU A 113 11.12 -20.87 -10.50
N ASP A 114 11.81 -21.31 -11.55
CA ASP A 114 13.29 -21.20 -11.64
C ASP A 114 13.84 -19.77 -11.54
N HIS A 115 13.00 -18.77 -11.81
CA HIS A 115 13.34 -17.36 -11.75
C HIS A 115 12.87 -16.67 -10.45
N HIS A 116 12.31 -17.43 -9.50
CA HIS A 116 11.88 -16.94 -8.21
C HIS A 116 13.02 -17.09 -7.21
N ASP A 117 13.75 -16.00 -6.98
CA ASP A 117 14.90 -15.97 -6.08
C ASP A 117 14.52 -15.42 -4.71
N LEU A 118 15.25 -15.88 -3.68
CA LEU A 118 15.17 -15.28 -2.35
C LEU A 118 15.94 -13.96 -2.31
N ILE A 119 15.21 -12.85 -2.27
CA ILE A 119 15.76 -11.49 -2.27
C ILE A 119 15.98 -10.99 -0.84
N THR A 120 17.23 -10.74 -0.46
CA THR A 120 17.63 -10.28 0.89
C THR A 120 18.46 -9.01 0.90
N HIS A 121 18.64 -8.36 -0.26
CA HIS A 121 19.43 -7.14 -0.43
C HIS A 121 18.53 -5.92 -0.71
N GLY A 122 19.12 -4.73 -0.85
CA GLY A 122 18.36 -3.49 -1.07
C GLY A 122 17.42 -3.21 0.10
N ILE A 123 16.16 -2.86 -0.18
CA ILE A 123 15.17 -2.60 0.87
C ILE A 123 14.83 -3.84 1.71
N TYR A 124 14.99 -5.05 1.13
CA TYR A 124 14.74 -6.32 1.80
C TYR A 124 15.76 -6.63 2.91
N ARG A 125 16.89 -5.91 3.00
CA ARG A 125 17.82 -6.08 4.14
C ARG A 125 17.26 -5.52 5.46
N PHE A 126 16.25 -4.65 5.37
CA PHE A 126 15.69 -3.95 6.53
C PHE A 126 14.33 -4.50 6.98
N ILE A 127 13.50 -4.92 6.04
CA ILE A 127 12.17 -5.50 6.28
C ILE A 127 11.88 -6.60 5.26
N ARG A 128 11.22 -7.68 5.67
CA ARG A 128 10.96 -8.83 4.78
C ARG A 128 9.85 -8.60 3.77
N HIS A 129 8.86 -7.80 4.13
CA HIS A 129 7.69 -7.53 3.29
C HIS A 129 7.54 -6.03 2.97
N PRO A 130 8.53 -5.40 2.31
CA PRO A 130 8.53 -3.97 2.02
C PRO A 130 7.34 -3.56 1.13
N GLY A 131 6.93 -4.40 0.18
CA GLY A 131 5.75 -4.12 -0.66
C GLY A 131 4.44 -4.00 0.14
N TYR A 132 4.32 -4.74 1.25
CA TYR A 132 3.18 -4.68 2.17
C TYR A 132 3.30 -3.51 3.13
N CYS A 133 4.49 -3.28 3.69
CA CYS A 133 4.76 -2.12 4.53
C CYS A 133 4.47 -0.80 3.80
N GLY A 134 4.95 -0.66 2.56
CA GLY A 134 4.70 0.52 1.74
C GLY A 134 3.22 0.72 1.42
N PHE A 135 2.48 -0.36 1.13
CA PHE A 135 1.03 -0.28 0.94
C PHE A 135 0.29 0.14 2.21
N PHE A 136 0.69 -0.42 3.36
CA PHE A 136 0.07 -0.12 4.65
C PHE A 136 0.23 1.36 4.98
N ILE A 137 1.44 1.90 4.87
CA ILE A 137 1.73 3.32 5.10
C ILE A 137 0.97 4.20 4.09
N TRP A 138 0.99 3.84 2.81
CA TRP A 138 0.28 4.57 1.76
C TRP A 138 -1.22 4.64 2.03
N ALA A 139 -1.85 3.49 2.33
CA ALA A 139 -3.28 3.39 2.54
C ALA A 139 -3.74 4.27 3.72
N ILE A 140 -3.01 4.25 4.84
CA ILE A 140 -3.31 5.09 6.00
C ILE A 140 -3.02 6.57 5.68
N GLY A 141 -1.90 6.83 5.00
CA GLY A 141 -1.50 8.17 4.56
C GLY A 141 -2.58 8.86 3.73
N THR A 142 -3.27 8.13 2.84
CA THR A 142 -4.38 8.72 2.07
C THR A 142 -5.52 9.24 2.96
N GLN A 143 -5.80 8.56 4.09
CA GLN A 143 -6.86 8.95 5.02
C GLN A 143 -6.41 10.09 5.95
N VAL A 144 -5.15 10.09 6.36
CA VAL A 144 -4.55 11.22 7.09
C VAL A 144 -4.52 12.47 6.21
N MET A 145 -4.22 12.32 4.92
CA MET A 145 -4.16 13.42 3.94
C MET A 145 -5.53 14.10 3.77
N LEU A 146 -6.60 13.31 3.80
CA LEU A 146 -7.99 13.76 3.78
C LEU A 146 -8.52 14.18 5.18
N CYS A 147 -7.69 14.11 6.23
CA CYS A 147 -8.10 14.37 7.60
C CYS A 147 -9.35 13.57 8.01
N ASN A 148 -9.44 12.28 7.64
CA ASN A 148 -10.57 11.39 7.88
C ASN A 148 -10.33 10.53 9.15
N PRO A 149 -10.78 10.94 10.35
CA PRO A 149 -10.45 10.23 11.58
C PRO A 149 -11.00 8.80 11.64
N LEU A 150 -12.21 8.55 11.11
CA LEU A 150 -12.82 7.22 11.17
C LEU A 150 -12.14 6.30 10.15
N CYS A 151 -11.94 6.76 8.90
CA CYS A 151 -11.26 5.97 7.89
C CYS A 151 -9.78 5.74 8.20
N VAL A 152 -9.07 6.64 8.90
CA VAL A 152 -7.71 6.35 9.38
C VAL A 152 -7.69 5.09 10.25
N VAL A 153 -8.61 4.99 11.22
CA VAL A 153 -8.71 3.81 12.10
C VAL A 153 -9.12 2.58 11.29
N MET A 154 -10.15 2.70 10.45
CA MET A 154 -10.67 1.59 9.66
C MET A 154 -9.62 1.05 8.68
N PHE A 155 -8.95 1.92 7.93
CA PHE A 155 -7.89 1.51 7.00
C PHE A 155 -6.74 0.86 7.74
N THR A 156 -6.32 1.41 8.89
CA THR A 156 -5.28 0.80 9.74
C THR A 156 -5.67 -0.63 10.14
N VAL A 157 -6.85 -0.81 10.74
CA VAL A 157 -7.28 -2.14 11.23
C VAL A 157 -7.48 -3.13 10.10
N VAL A 158 -8.17 -2.74 9.03
CA VAL A 158 -8.49 -3.64 7.92
C VAL A 158 -7.23 -4.06 7.17
N THR A 159 -6.36 -3.10 6.83
CA THR A 159 -5.11 -3.42 6.10
C THR A 159 -4.13 -4.20 6.99
N TRP A 160 -4.05 -3.88 8.28
CA TRP A 160 -3.22 -4.66 9.21
C TRP A 160 -3.70 -6.12 9.30
N ARG A 161 -5.01 -6.36 9.48
CA ARG A 161 -5.58 -7.72 9.53
C ARG A 161 -5.41 -8.49 8.23
N PHE A 162 -5.51 -7.80 7.10
CA PHE A 162 -5.22 -8.39 5.80
C PHE A 162 -3.76 -8.87 5.73
N PHE A 163 -2.79 -8.05 6.12
CA PHE A 163 -1.39 -8.46 6.09
C PHE A 163 -1.00 -9.43 7.22
N SER A 164 -1.64 -9.38 8.38
CA SER A 164 -1.38 -10.32 9.48
C SER A 164 -1.76 -11.76 9.13
N SER A 165 -2.71 -11.95 8.20
CA SER A 165 -3.06 -13.26 7.65
C SER A 165 -2.25 -13.60 6.40
N ARG A 166 -2.00 -12.61 5.54
CA ARG A 166 -1.32 -12.80 4.26
C ARG A 166 0.18 -13.10 4.41
N ILE A 167 0.88 -12.42 5.32
CA ILE A 167 2.32 -12.59 5.51
C ILE A 167 2.63 -14.04 5.93
N PRO A 168 2.05 -14.60 7.00
CA PRO A 168 2.36 -15.98 7.40
C PRO A 168 2.07 -17.01 6.30
N TYR A 169 1.01 -16.78 5.52
CA TYR A 169 0.66 -17.64 4.39
C TYR A 169 1.71 -17.58 3.28
N GLU A 170 2.22 -16.40 2.95
CA GLU A 170 3.33 -16.27 2.00
C GLU A 170 4.62 -16.88 2.54
N GLU A 171 4.97 -16.62 3.81
CA GLU A 171 6.19 -17.15 4.40
C GLU A 171 6.16 -18.68 4.53
N PHE A 172 4.97 -19.29 4.62
CA PHE A 172 4.84 -20.74 4.54
C PHE A 172 5.43 -21.27 3.22
N PHE A 173 5.05 -20.68 2.08
CA PHE A 173 5.58 -21.08 0.78
C PHE A 173 7.04 -20.68 0.58
N LEU A 174 7.46 -19.50 1.07
CA LEU A 174 8.87 -19.11 1.00
C LEU A 174 9.78 -20.09 1.76
N ARG A 175 9.31 -20.65 2.88
CA ARG A 175 10.01 -21.75 3.57
C ARG A 175 10.02 -23.04 2.77
N GLN A 176 8.94 -23.38 2.07
CA GLN A 176 8.93 -24.53 1.16
C GLN A 176 9.91 -24.36 -0.01
N PHE A 177 10.06 -23.14 -0.51
CA PHE A 177 10.91 -22.84 -1.67
C PHE A 177 12.39 -22.77 -1.31
N PHE A 178 12.73 -22.11 -0.20
CA PHE A 178 14.11 -21.74 0.12
C PHE A 178 14.66 -22.39 1.40
N GLY A 179 13.83 -23.13 2.15
CA GLY A 179 14.22 -23.87 3.35
C GLY A 179 14.93 -22.99 4.39
N SER A 180 16.07 -23.50 4.89
CA SER A 180 16.86 -22.86 5.94
C SER A 180 17.33 -21.45 5.56
N ARG A 181 17.54 -21.15 4.28
CA ARG A 181 17.94 -19.82 3.81
C ARG A 181 16.88 -18.77 4.16
N TYR A 182 15.60 -19.12 4.06
CA TYR A 182 14.52 -18.21 4.45
C TYR A 182 14.45 -18.06 5.97
N ASP A 183 14.57 -19.16 6.72
CA ASP A 183 14.49 -19.11 8.18
C ASP A 183 15.62 -18.27 8.78
N GLU A 184 16.84 -18.43 8.27
CA GLU A 184 18.00 -17.62 8.64
C GLU A 184 17.80 -16.12 8.35
N TYR A 185 17.12 -15.79 7.26
CA TYR A 185 16.76 -14.42 6.91
C TYR A 185 15.65 -13.89 7.83
N ALA A 186 14.62 -14.72 8.11
CA ALA A 186 13.50 -14.39 8.98
C ALA A 186 13.89 -14.11 10.42
N GLN A 187 14.95 -14.76 10.91
CA GLN A 187 15.51 -14.51 12.25
C GLN A 187 16.20 -13.15 12.37
N ARG A 188 16.74 -12.61 11.28
CA ARG A 188 17.58 -11.39 11.28
C ARG A 188 16.82 -10.13 10.91
N VAL A 189 15.80 -10.26 10.08
CA VAL A 189 15.09 -9.12 9.48
C VAL A 189 13.62 -9.18 9.88
N PRO A 190 13.01 -8.11 10.42
CA PRO A 190 11.61 -8.11 10.83
C PRO A 190 10.65 -8.14 9.62
N SER A 191 9.39 -8.54 9.85
CA SER A 191 8.36 -8.56 8.78
C SER A 191 8.18 -7.18 8.11
N GLY A 192 8.30 -6.11 8.89
CA GLY A 192 8.09 -4.72 8.48
C GLY A 192 6.74 -4.13 8.88
N LEU A 193 5.84 -4.93 9.47
CA LEU A 193 4.60 -4.44 10.07
C LEU A 193 4.57 -4.73 11.59
N PRO A 194 4.01 -3.83 12.40
CA PRO A 194 3.99 -3.98 13.84
C PRO A 194 3.19 -5.22 14.23
N PHE A 195 3.67 -5.97 15.23
CA PHE A 195 3.00 -7.16 15.78
C PHE A 195 2.80 -8.34 14.81
N ILE A 196 3.47 -8.33 13.66
CA ILE A 196 3.52 -9.47 12.73
C ILE A 196 4.93 -10.02 12.76
N LYS A 197 5.09 -11.29 13.15
CA LYS A 197 6.41 -11.92 13.26
C LYS A 197 7.06 -12.14 11.91
#